data_AF-A0AA38GSS9-F1
#
_entry.id   AF-A0AA38GSS9-F1
#
_cell.length_a   1.000
_cell.length_b   1.000
_cell.length_c   1.000
_cell.angle_alpha   90.00
_cell.angle_beta   90.00
_cell.angle_gamma   90.00
#
_symmetry.space_group_name_H-M   'P 1'
#
loop_
_entity.id
_entity.type
_entity.pdbx_description
1 polymer ?
#
loop_
_entity_poly.entity_id
_entity_poly.type
_entity_poly.pdbx_seq_one_letter_code
_entity_poly.pdbx_strand_id
1 'polypeptide(L)' 'LAVLPLKPVVIEEPFQQWGLDFIRALNPSSSARHTHILATTDYFTKFVEAIPVKSTTSK' A
#
# COMPACT_ATOMS: atom_id res chain seq x y z
N LEU A 1 -10.74 15.27 -27.11
CA LEU A 1 -10.86 15.21 -25.63
C LEU A 1 -10.19 16.46 -25.08
N ALA A 2 -10.90 17.31 -24.33
CA ALA A 2 -10.29 18.46 -23.67
C ALA A 2 -9.53 17.97 -22.41
N VAL A 3 -8.27 18.37 -22.26
CA VAL A 3 -7.47 18.06 -21.07
C VAL A 3 -7.87 19.04 -19.98
N LEU A 4 -8.50 18.56 -18.91
CA LEU A 4 -8.77 19.38 -17.74
C LEU A 4 -7.46 19.58 -16.95
N PRO A 5 -7.26 20.77 -16.35
CA PRO A 5 -6.07 21.02 -15.53
C PRO A 5 -6.08 20.12 -14.29
N LEU A 6 -4.95 19.47 -14.02
CA LEU A 6 -4.75 18.70 -12.79
C LEU A 6 -4.69 19.65 -11.59
N LYS A 7 -5.34 19.24 -10.49
CA LYS A 7 -5.27 19.94 -9.19
C LYS A 7 -4.44 19.08 -8.24
N PRO A 8 -3.30 19.58 -7.73
CA PRO A 8 -2.52 18.87 -6.73
C PRO A 8 -3.31 18.66 -5.44
N VAL A 9 -3.12 17.51 -4.80
CA VAL A 9 -3.60 17.25 -3.44
C VAL A 9 -2.47 17.60 -2.48
N VAL A 10 -2.75 18.48 -1.52
CA VAL A 10 -1.78 18.88 -0.48
C VAL A 10 -1.99 17.97 0.74
N ILE A 11 -0.91 17.36 1.22
CA ILE A 11 -0.86 16.57 2.45
C ILE A 11 -0.06 17.38 3.47
N GLU A 12 -0.62 17.65 4.64
CA GLU A 12 -0.06 18.60 5.63
C GLU A 12 0.38 17.92 6.94
N GLU A 13 -0.05 16.69 7.21
CA GLU A 13 0.32 15.96 8.43
C GLU A 13 0.60 14.45 8.18
N PRO A 14 1.39 13.80 9.06
CA PRO A 14 1.60 12.35 9.02
C PRO A 14 0.27 11.58 9.06
N PHE A 15 0.16 10.53 8.25
CA PHE A 15 -0.98 9.62 8.18
C PHE A 15 -2.29 10.22 7.63
N GLN A 16 -2.30 11.46 7.14
CA GLN A 16 -3.47 12.06 6.49
C GLN A 16 -3.83 11.36 5.18
N GLN A 17 -2.84 10.89 4.42
CA GLN A 17 -3.03 10.05 3.23
C GLN A 17 -1.88 9.08 3.07
N TRP A 18 -2.21 7.84 2.72
CA TRP A 18 -1.25 6.77 2.56
C TRP A 18 -1.62 5.87 1.39
N GLY A 19 -0.60 5.32 0.74
CA GLY A 19 -0.75 4.31 -0.29
C GLY A 19 -0.73 2.91 0.31
N LEU A 20 -1.53 2.02 -0.26
CA LEU A 20 -1.54 0.58 0.01
C LEU A 20 -1.15 -0.15 -1.27
N ASP A 21 -0.28 -1.15 -1.16
CA ASP A 21 -0.01 -2.06 -2.26
C ASP A 21 0.27 -3.49 -1.76
N PHE A 22 -0.17 -4.48 -2.53
CA PHE A 22 0.19 -5.87 -2.27
C PHE A 22 1.40 -6.23 -3.12
N ILE A 23 2.53 -6.44 -2.46
CA ILE A 23 3.70 -7.00 -3.12
C ILE A 23 3.37 -8.46 -3.46
N ARG A 24 3.52 -8.77 -4.75
CA ARG A 24 3.44 -10.08 -5.42
C ARG A 24 3.23 -11.30 -4.51
N ALA A 25 2.40 -12.23 -4.99
CA ALA A 25 2.27 -13.56 -4.42
C ALA A 25 3.62 -14.26 -4.14
N LEU A 26 3.81 -14.68 -2.90
CA LEU A 26 4.89 -15.52 -2.42
C LEU A 26 4.66 -16.96 -2.92
N ASN A 27 5.57 -17.44 -3.77
CA ASN A 27 5.57 -18.82 -4.25
C ASN A 27 6.96 -19.47 -4.07
N PRO A 28 7.10 -20.49 -3.21
CA PRO A 28 6.06 -21.04 -2.32
C PRO A 28 5.68 -20.06 -1.20
N SER A 29 4.50 -20.24 -0.59
CA SER A 29 4.09 -19.46 0.58
C SER A 29 5.09 -19.65 1.74
N SER A 30 5.17 -18.67 2.64
CA SER A 30 6.02 -18.80 3.83
C SER A 30 5.58 -19.96 4.74
N SER A 31 6.46 -20.38 5.66
CA SER A 31 6.17 -21.43 6.65
C SER A 31 4.91 -21.16 7.48
N ALA A 32 4.62 -19.88 7.74
CA ALA A 32 3.45 -19.42 8.46
C ALA A 32 2.21 -19.18 7.56
N ARG A 33 2.23 -19.66 6.30
CA ARG A 33 1.14 -19.55 5.30
C ARG A 33 0.86 -18.12 4.82
N HIS A 34 1.80 -17.18 4.97
CA HIS A 34 1.67 -15.88 4.32
C HIS A 34 1.88 -16.03 2.81
N THR A 35 0.98 -15.39 2.05
CA THR A 35 0.91 -15.47 0.60
C THR A 35 1.33 -14.16 -0.06
N HIS A 36 1.32 -13.03 0.64
CA HIS A 36 1.70 -11.71 0.11
C HIS A 36 2.33 -10.85 1.20
N ILE A 37 2.85 -9.69 0.83
CA ILE A 37 3.23 -8.63 1.76
C ILE A 37 2.37 -7.42 1.45
N LEU A 38 1.70 -6.86 2.45
CA LEU A 38 1.04 -5.56 2.35
C LEU A 38 2.06 -4.48 2.68
N ALA A 39 2.32 -3.59 1.73
CA ALA A 39 3.14 -2.41 1.93
C ALA A 39 2.23 -1.20 2.08
N THR A 40 2.48 -0.40 3.11
CA THR A 40 1.82 0.88 3.34
C THR A 40 2.87 1.97 3.25
N THR A 41 2.52 3.11 2.63
CA THR A 41 3.42 4.25 2.51
C THR A 41 2.69 5.52 2.88
N ASP A 42 3.11 6.16 3.96
CA ASP A 42 2.62 7.49 4.33
C ASP A 42 3.13 8.53 3.33
N TYR A 43 2.22 9.30 2.73
CA TYR A 43 2.60 10.23 1.67
C TYR A 43 3.30 11.49 2.19
N PHE A 44 3.07 11.86 3.46
CA PHE A 44 3.71 13.01 4.09
C PHE A 44 5.16 12.70 4.50
N THR A 45 5.35 11.72 5.39
CA THR A 45 6.67 11.36 5.96
C THR A 45 7.49 10.44 5.05
N LYS A 46 6.87 9.83 4.03
CA LYS A 46 7.45 8.73 3.24
C LYS A 46 7.80 7.50 4.09
N PHE A 47 7.25 7.39 5.29
CA PHE A 47 7.38 6.21 6.13
C PHE A 47 6.74 4.99 5.44
N VAL A 48 7.42 3.85 5.51
CA VAL A 48 6.97 2.59 4.91
C VAL A 48 6.88 1.52 5.99
N GLU A 49 5.74 0.82 6.01
CA GLU A 49 5.55 -0.39 6.81
C GLU A 49 5.18 -1.56 5.88
N ALA A 50 5.76 -2.72 6.13
CA ALA A 50 5.52 -3.93 5.34
C ALA A 50 5.14 -5.09 6.26
N ILE A 51 3.94 -5.62 6.09
CA ILE A 51 3.44 -6.72 6.91
C ILE A 51 3.11 -7.95 6.05
N PRO A 52 3.48 -9.17 6.48
CA PRO A 52 3.13 -10.38 5.74
C PRO A 52 1.63 -10.70 5.97
N VAL A 53 0.91 -11.05 4.90
CA VAL A 53 -0.52 -11.37 4.95
C VAL A 53 -0.83 -12.75 4.37
N LYS A 54 -1.88 -13.41 4.88
CA LYS A 54 -2.29 -14.76 4.44
C LYS A 54 -3.29 -14.73 3.29
N SER A 55 -4.02 -13.63 3.12
CA SER A 55 -5.00 -13.38 2.07
C SER A 55 -4.98 -11.89 1.71
N THR A 56 -5.33 -11.55 0.48
CA THR A 56 -5.52 -10.16 0.02
C THR A 56 -6.96 -9.71 0.10
N THR A 57 -7.90 -10.64 0.30
CA THR A 57 -9.33 -10.36 0.49
C THR A 57 -9.74 -10.61 1.93
N SER A 58 -10.76 -9.89 2.38
CA SER A 58 -11.51 -10.25 3.59
C SER A 58 -12.13 -11.64 3.43
N LYS A 59 -12.39 -12.29 4.57
CA LYS A 59 -13.39 -13.36 4.63
C LYS A 59 -14.79 -12.79 4.50
#